data_AF-A0A2M6Y719-F1
#
_entry.id   AF-A0A2M6Y719-F1
#
_cell.length_a   1.000
_cell.length_b   1.000
_cell.length_c   1.000
_cell.angle_alpha   90.00
_cell.angle_beta   90.00
_cell.angle_gamma   90.00
#
_symmetry.space_group_name_H-M   'P 1'
#
loop_
_entity.id
_entity.type
_entity.pdbx_description
1 polymer ?
#
loop_
_entity_poly.entity_id
_entity_poly.type
_entity_poly.pdbx_seq_one_letter_code
_entity_poly.pdbx_strand_id
1 'polypeptide(L)'
;MKAAEKIFSSVRRRGQILIPSLLVIPSLMIFIYLLFETAKISREKIRQQFAIDSAAFIQMGDYTNLLNRTAYVNGAFPYRIFKEKYGCGAGGNTFTNTSGSGNTCAYKALYDAFAFPQDDEDSAGSEEPATRDDDDIWNINFKRGPDSAGHDPRRDYYKKNPDSQVDIALYTLITSEQGAALDLGWDTASGIYQFYANVYGLLGAVEESQYTVFERLTVSFSFFRKSYYLNASTQECTNNPAGCGQQGLSGSNSFFAKKILRDNNFLMHYIEKIEFHSKVYTGGFPSPYYLGRSNPPMDMTVTAPNGLFQIATVKKDILKDLGNGLDIYQGWTAPRNYFNVDFNRIAACRETGKPCVHAKIATQCPKLTDSQNPNNCVWPDPTPKYQTRLYP
;
A
#
# COMPACT_ATOMS: atom_id res chain seq x y z
N MET A 1 64.94 -10.16 -74.11
CA MET A 1 64.97 -10.39 -72.65
C MET A 1 64.54 -9.21 -71.77
N LYS A 2 64.55 -7.93 -72.20
CA LYS A 2 64.18 -6.77 -71.36
C LYS A 2 62.67 -6.47 -71.22
N ALA A 3 61.79 -7.13 -71.97
CA ALA A 3 60.34 -6.88 -71.94
C ALA A 3 59.57 -7.74 -70.90
N ALA A 4 60.08 -8.93 -70.57
CA ALA A 4 59.43 -9.83 -69.60
C ALA A 4 59.59 -9.35 -68.15
N GLU A 5 60.69 -8.66 -67.84
CA GLU A 5 61.02 -8.23 -66.47
C GLU A 5 60.15 -7.05 -65.98
N LYS A 6 59.66 -6.20 -66.89
CA LYS A 6 58.74 -5.09 -66.54
C LYS A 6 57.31 -5.56 -66.23
N ILE A 7 56.86 -6.68 -66.80
CA ILE A 7 55.52 -7.22 -66.58
C ILE A 7 55.41 -7.85 -65.19
N PHE A 8 56.44 -8.58 -64.74
CA PHE A 8 56.44 -9.23 -63.43
C PHE A 8 56.55 -8.26 -62.24
N SER A 9 57.20 -7.09 -62.38
CA SER A 9 57.27 -6.11 -61.29
C SER A 9 55.95 -5.34 -61.05
N SER A 10 55.17 -5.10 -62.11
CA SER A 10 53.85 -4.45 -62.04
C SER A 10 52.79 -5.35 -61.39
N VAL A 11 52.83 -6.66 -61.68
CA VAL A 11 51.92 -7.64 -61.09
C VAL A 11 52.19 -7.84 -59.59
N ARG A 12 53.46 -7.77 -59.16
CA ARG A 12 53.85 -7.97 -57.75
C ARG A 12 53.35 -6.86 -56.81
N ARG A 13 53.26 -5.61 -57.28
CA ARG A 13 52.66 -4.49 -56.53
C ARG A 13 51.13 -4.47 -56.57
N ARG A 14 50.50 -4.93 -57.67
CA ARG A 14 49.03 -5.03 -57.74
C ARG A 14 48.48 -6.11 -56.81
N GLY A 15 49.16 -7.26 -56.68
CA GLY A 15 48.77 -8.31 -55.73
C GLY A 15 48.82 -7.90 -54.25
N GLN A 16 49.73 -6.99 -53.89
CA GLN A 16 49.84 -6.45 -52.52
C GLN A 16 48.72 -5.48 -52.13
N ILE A 17 48.02 -4.88 -53.09
CA ILE A 17 46.83 -4.05 -52.83
C ILE A 17 45.56 -4.90 -52.92
N LEU A 18 45.55 -5.87 -53.85
CA LEU A 18 44.39 -6.72 -54.12
C LEU A 18 44.08 -7.66 -52.95
N ILE A 19 45.09 -8.30 -52.35
CA ILE A 19 44.90 -9.28 -51.25
C ILE A 19 44.32 -8.61 -49.98
N PRO A 20 44.83 -7.46 -49.49
CA PRO A 20 44.19 -6.73 -48.40
C PRO A 20 42.80 -6.26 -48.79
N SER A 21 42.56 -5.75 -50.01
CA SER A 21 41.21 -5.31 -50.39
C SER A 21 40.18 -6.46 -50.44
N LEU A 22 40.60 -7.68 -50.79
CA LEU A 22 39.74 -8.88 -50.85
C LEU A 22 39.40 -9.45 -49.48
N LEU A 23 40.20 -9.18 -48.44
CA LEU A 23 39.94 -9.64 -47.08
C LEU A 23 39.43 -8.53 -46.18
N VAL A 24 40.04 -7.34 -46.24
CA VAL A 24 39.73 -6.19 -45.39
C VAL A 24 38.36 -5.60 -45.74
N ILE A 25 38.02 -5.43 -47.03
CA ILE A 25 36.73 -4.81 -47.40
C ILE A 25 35.55 -5.73 -47.02
N PRO A 26 35.55 -7.04 -47.34
CA PRO A 26 34.48 -7.93 -46.88
C PRO A 26 34.42 -8.07 -45.37
N SER A 27 35.56 -8.14 -44.68
CA SER A 27 35.60 -8.20 -43.20
C SER A 27 35.05 -6.93 -42.56
N LEU A 28 35.37 -5.76 -43.11
CA LEU A 28 34.85 -4.47 -42.65
C LEU A 28 33.34 -4.36 -42.91
N MET A 29 32.86 -4.83 -44.06
CA MET A 29 31.42 -4.92 -44.33
C MET A 29 30.71 -5.83 -43.32
N ILE A 30 31.23 -7.03 -43.06
CA ILE A 30 30.68 -7.95 -42.04
C ILE A 30 30.63 -7.27 -40.67
N PHE A 31 31.70 -6.56 -40.29
CA PHE A 31 31.77 -5.84 -39.02
C PHE A 31 30.72 -4.72 -38.92
N ILE A 32 30.52 -3.94 -40.00
CA ILE A 32 29.48 -2.91 -40.07
C ILE A 32 28.08 -3.53 -39.94
N TYR A 33 27.81 -4.64 -40.65
CA TYR A 33 26.53 -5.35 -40.54
C TYR A 33 26.31 -5.91 -39.13
N LEU A 34 27.36 -6.41 -38.48
CA LEU A 34 27.29 -6.91 -37.11
C LEU A 34 26.97 -5.78 -36.12
N LEU A 35 27.60 -4.62 -36.27
CA LEU A 35 27.28 -3.43 -35.47
C LEU A 35 25.82 -2.99 -35.67
N PHE A 36 25.35 -2.94 -36.91
CA PHE A 36 23.97 -2.54 -37.22
C PHE A 36 22.94 -3.52 -36.62
N GLU A 37 23.14 -4.83 -36.78
CA GLU A 37 22.24 -5.85 -36.22
C GLU A 37 22.26 -5.85 -34.69
N THR A 38 23.44 -5.66 -34.09
CA THR A 38 23.57 -5.53 -32.63
C THR A 38 22.83 -4.28 -32.12
N ALA A 39 22.98 -3.15 -32.80
CA ALA A 39 22.29 -1.91 -32.45
C ALA A 39 20.75 -2.04 -32.57
N LYS A 40 20.28 -2.74 -33.60
CA LYS A 40 18.84 -3.03 -33.80
C LYS A 40 18.27 -3.86 -32.65
N ILE A 41 18.94 -4.94 -32.27
CA ILE A 41 18.53 -5.80 -31.14
C ILE A 41 18.61 -5.04 -29.82
N SER A 42 19.69 -4.27 -29.61
CA SER A 42 19.87 -3.46 -28.40
C SER A 42 18.76 -2.42 -28.25
N ARG A 43 18.40 -1.73 -29.34
CA ARG A 43 17.31 -0.74 -29.33
C ARG A 43 15.98 -1.38 -28.97
N GLU A 44 15.68 -2.56 -29.54
CA GLU A 44 14.45 -3.27 -29.23
C GLU A 44 14.43 -3.74 -27.78
N LYS A 45 15.53 -4.31 -27.27
CA LYS A 45 15.63 -4.68 -25.85
C LYS A 45 15.41 -3.50 -24.91
N ILE A 46 16.05 -2.35 -25.18
CA ILE A 46 15.88 -1.13 -24.37
C ILE A 46 14.42 -0.67 -24.38
N ARG A 47 13.76 -0.72 -25.55
CA ARG A 47 12.34 -0.39 -25.66
C ARG A 47 11.47 -1.32 -24.82
N GLN A 48 11.73 -2.63 -24.86
CA GLN A 48 11.03 -3.61 -24.03
C GLN A 48 11.27 -3.38 -22.54
N GLN A 49 12.50 -3.05 -22.15
CA GLN A 49 12.86 -2.76 -20.77
C GLN A 49 12.11 -1.52 -20.26
N PHE A 50 12.17 -0.43 -21.02
CA PHE A 50 11.45 0.80 -20.67
C PHE A 50 9.93 0.58 -20.55
N ALA A 51 9.36 -0.26 -21.43
CA ALA A 51 7.95 -0.60 -21.40
C ALA A 51 7.57 -1.39 -20.14
N ILE A 52 8.39 -2.38 -19.74
CA ILE A 52 8.11 -3.18 -18.54
C ILE A 52 8.28 -2.37 -17.26
N ASP A 53 9.34 -1.55 -17.19
CA ASP A 53 9.63 -0.66 -16.06
C ASP A 53 8.47 0.31 -15.82
N SER A 54 8.01 0.96 -16.89
CA SER A 54 6.89 1.92 -16.84
C SER A 54 5.57 1.24 -16.45
N ALA A 55 5.30 0.05 -16.98
CA ALA A 55 4.09 -0.70 -16.66
C ALA A 55 4.07 -1.19 -15.21
N ALA A 56 5.19 -1.75 -14.75
CA ALA A 56 5.36 -2.23 -13.38
C ALA A 56 5.26 -1.07 -12.38
N PHE A 57 5.91 0.06 -12.67
CA PHE A 57 5.90 1.24 -11.80
C PHE A 57 4.49 1.81 -11.63
N ILE A 58 3.76 2.01 -12.73
CA ILE A 58 2.37 2.50 -12.67
C ILE A 58 1.51 1.55 -11.87
N GLN A 59 1.62 0.24 -12.12
CA GLN A 59 0.77 -0.74 -11.45
C GLN A 59 1.06 -0.86 -9.96
N MET A 60 2.34 -0.80 -9.55
CA MET A 60 2.71 -0.79 -8.14
C MET A 60 2.30 0.53 -7.45
N GLY A 61 2.20 1.63 -8.20
CA GLY A 61 1.63 2.89 -7.72
C GLY A 61 0.23 2.72 -7.14
N ASP A 62 -0.63 1.88 -7.75
CA ASP A 62 -1.97 1.59 -7.22
C ASP A 62 -1.93 0.91 -5.83
N TYR A 63 -0.97 0.01 -5.62
CA TYR A 63 -0.77 -0.67 -4.33
C TYR A 63 -0.27 0.31 -3.27
N THR A 64 0.75 1.10 -3.61
CA THR A 64 1.27 2.17 -2.74
C THR A 64 0.18 3.15 -2.33
N ASN A 65 -0.69 3.54 -3.27
CA ASN A 65 -1.81 4.44 -3.00
C ASN A 65 -2.85 3.82 -2.06
N LEU A 66 -3.22 2.55 -2.27
CA LEU A 66 -4.12 1.85 -1.35
C LEU A 66 -3.53 1.83 0.07
N LEU A 67 -2.31 1.32 0.22
CA LEU A 67 -1.66 1.14 1.53
C LEU A 67 -1.49 2.48 2.28
N ASN A 68 -1.11 3.55 1.59
CA ASN A 68 -1.02 4.89 2.20
C ASN A 68 -2.39 5.41 2.64
N ARG A 69 -3.43 5.23 1.82
CA ARG A 69 -4.79 5.67 2.17
C ARG A 69 -5.36 4.88 3.34
N THR A 70 -5.14 3.57 3.38
CA THR A 70 -5.52 2.72 4.52
C THR A 70 -4.79 3.16 5.78
N ALA A 71 -3.50 3.49 5.72
CA ALA A 71 -2.77 4.04 6.87
C ALA A 71 -3.35 5.37 7.38
N TYR A 72 -3.78 6.27 6.49
CA TYR A 72 -4.48 7.51 6.89
C TYR A 72 -5.80 7.22 7.60
N VAL A 73 -6.62 6.32 7.05
CA VAL A 73 -7.92 5.93 7.61
C VAL A 73 -7.75 5.27 8.98
N ASN A 74 -6.74 4.41 9.14
CA ASN A 74 -6.49 3.70 10.39
C ASN A 74 -6.02 4.59 11.53
N GLY A 75 -5.22 5.63 11.25
CA GLY A 75 -4.51 6.38 12.29
C GLY A 75 -4.73 7.88 12.22
N ALA A 76 -4.21 8.51 11.17
CA ALA A 76 -4.06 9.95 11.11
C ALA A 76 -5.39 10.71 11.09
N PHE A 77 -6.39 10.21 10.34
CA PHE A 77 -7.71 10.83 10.32
C PHE A 77 -8.45 10.72 11.66
N PRO A 78 -8.63 9.53 12.26
CA PRO A 78 -9.29 9.47 13.56
C PRO A 78 -8.52 10.29 14.62
N TYR A 79 -7.19 10.19 14.68
CA TYR A 79 -6.39 11.03 15.58
C TYR A 79 -6.72 12.53 15.46
N ARG A 80 -6.64 13.09 14.25
CA ARG A 80 -6.86 14.53 14.01
C ARG A 80 -8.30 14.97 14.24
N ILE A 81 -9.27 14.20 13.73
CA ILE A 81 -10.71 14.54 13.83
C ILE A 81 -11.16 14.56 15.30
N PHE A 82 -10.77 13.55 16.08
CA PHE A 82 -11.11 13.51 17.50
C PHE A 82 -10.39 14.62 18.28
N LYS A 83 -9.15 14.96 17.92
CA LYS A 83 -8.40 16.04 18.59
C LYS A 83 -9.03 17.41 18.34
N GLU A 84 -9.36 17.70 17.08
CA GLU A 84 -10.02 18.96 16.69
C GLU A 84 -11.37 19.13 17.40
N LYS A 85 -12.14 18.04 17.53
CA LYS A 85 -13.46 18.10 18.17
C LYS A 85 -13.41 18.15 19.69
N TYR A 86 -12.52 17.37 20.31
CA TYR A 86 -12.57 17.04 21.74
C TYR A 86 -11.31 17.40 22.54
N GLY A 87 -10.33 18.08 21.94
CA GLY A 87 -9.06 18.44 22.57
C GLY A 87 -9.23 19.15 23.92
N CYS A 88 -8.23 19.05 24.81
CA CYS A 88 -8.32 19.57 26.18
C CYS A 88 -8.09 21.10 26.29
N GLY A 89 -8.31 21.85 25.20
CA GLY A 89 -8.20 23.31 25.16
C GLY A 89 -9.20 24.05 26.06
N ALA A 90 -9.15 25.38 26.05
CA ALA A 90 -9.87 26.20 27.03
C ALA A 90 -11.39 26.27 26.74
N GLY A 91 -12.15 25.32 27.30
CA GLY A 91 -13.48 25.64 27.86
C GLY A 91 -14.71 24.86 27.42
N GLY A 92 -14.64 23.87 26.52
CA GLY A 92 -15.84 23.16 26.02
C GLY A 92 -15.95 21.67 26.32
N ASN A 93 -14.82 20.97 26.43
CA ASN A 93 -14.77 19.50 26.41
C ASN A 93 -14.22 18.89 27.72
N THR A 94 -14.12 19.70 28.78
CA THR A 94 -13.56 19.27 30.07
C THR A 94 -14.66 18.76 30.99
N PHE A 95 -14.48 17.53 31.48
CA PHE A 95 -15.29 16.89 32.50
C PHE A 95 -14.60 16.98 33.86
N THR A 96 -15.34 17.42 34.87
CA THR A 96 -14.88 17.39 36.26
C THR A 96 -14.92 15.95 36.76
N ASN A 97 -13.84 15.50 37.41
CA ASN A 97 -13.84 14.20 38.06
C ASN A 97 -14.58 14.29 39.40
N THR A 98 -15.57 13.42 39.61
CA THR A 98 -16.40 13.36 40.82
C THR A 98 -15.61 12.98 42.07
N SER A 99 -14.45 12.35 41.91
CA SER A 99 -13.52 12.02 43.00
C SER A 99 -12.66 13.20 43.47
N GLY A 100 -12.74 14.37 42.80
CA GLY A 100 -11.94 15.54 43.13
C GLY A 100 -10.50 15.52 42.58
N SER A 101 -10.15 14.54 41.75
CA SER A 101 -8.80 14.39 41.14
C SER A 101 -8.50 15.35 39.97
N GLY A 102 -9.35 16.36 39.76
CA GLY A 102 -9.18 17.37 38.71
C GLY A 102 -10.11 17.19 37.52
N ASN A 103 -9.77 17.83 36.40
CA ASN A 103 -10.55 17.79 35.16
C ASN A 103 -9.85 16.90 34.13
N THR A 104 -10.62 16.15 33.35
CA THR A 104 -10.13 15.48 32.12
C THR A 104 -10.92 15.98 30.93
N CYS A 105 -10.44 15.81 29.70
CA CYS A 105 -11.24 16.14 28.52
C CYS A 105 -11.77 14.91 27.80
N ALA A 106 -12.81 15.10 26.98
CA ALA A 106 -13.40 14.04 26.17
C ALA A 106 -12.39 13.30 25.30
N TYR A 107 -11.41 14.00 24.72
CA TYR A 107 -10.36 13.38 23.92
C TYR A 107 -9.53 12.37 24.71
N LYS A 108 -9.03 12.77 25.89
CA LYS A 108 -8.27 11.89 26.78
C LYS A 108 -9.12 10.71 27.28
N ALA A 109 -10.35 10.97 27.69
CA ALA A 109 -11.26 9.92 28.17
C ALA A 109 -11.55 8.87 27.07
N LEU A 110 -11.79 9.30 25.85
CA LEU A 110 -12.02 8.41 24.71
C LEU A 110 -10.77 7.62 24.32
N TYR A 111 -9.59 8.26 24.31
CA TYR A 111 -8.33 7.57 24.09
C TYR A 111 -8.04 6.53 25.19
N ASP A 112 -8.34 6.88 26.45
CA ASP A 112 -8.21 5.98 27.60
C ASP A 112 -9.16 4.78 27.54
N ALA A 113 -10.30 4.93 26.85
CA ALA A 113 -11.24 3.86 26.51
C ALA A 113 -10.86 3.10 25.21
N PHE A 114 -9.69 3.37 24.66
CA PHE A 114 -9.18 2.84 23.39
C PHE A 114 -10.03 3.21 22.17
N ALA A 115 -10.85 4.26 22.21
CA ALA A 115 -11.82 4.56 21.14
C ALA A 115 -11.17 4.85 19.77
N PHE A 116 -10.05 5.57 19.76
CA PHE A 116 -9.30 5.95 18.57
C PHE A 116 -7.78 5.92 18.86
N PRO A 117 -6.91 5.84 17.84
CA PRO A 117 -5.47 5.92 18.05
C PRO A 117 -5.00 7.37 18.20
N GLN A 118 -4.05 7.60 19.11
CA GLN A 118 -3.43 8.89 19.36
C GLN A 118 -1.93 8.77 19.13
N ASP A 119 -1.33 9.89 18.77
CA ASP A 119 0.11 10.06 18.77
C ASP A 119 0.72 10.03 20.20
N ASP A 120 1.64 9.10 20.44
CA ASP A 120 2.26 8.86 21.76
C ASP A 120 3.02 10.09 22.31
N GLU A 121 3.52 10.98 21.44
CA GLU A 121 4.25 12.19 21.88
C GLU A 121 3.36 13.43 21.95
N ASP A 122 2.08 13.27 21.64
CA ASP A 122 1.14 14.39 21.64
C ASP A 122 0.72 14.79 23.05
N SER A 123 0.83 16.08 23.34
CA SER A 123 0.42 16.63 24.62
C SER A 123 -1.10 16.85 24.61
N ALA A 124 -1.81 16.22 25.55
CA ALA A 124 -3.27 16.32 25.65
C ALA A 124 -3.77 17.78 25.77
N GLY A 125 -2.92 18.71 26.25
CA GLY A 125 -3.22 20.13 26.39
C GLY A 125 -3.01 20.98 25.14
N SER A 126 -2.48 20.42 24.05
CA SER A 126 -2.35 21.14 22.77
C SER A 126 -3.66 21.07 21.98
N GLU A 127 -4.11 22.22 21.46
CA GLU A 127 -5.34 22.29 20.66
C GLU A 127 -5.13 21.75 19.24
N GLU A 128 -3.93 21.90 18.68
CA GLU A 128 -3.59 21.46 17.32
C GLU A 128 -2.85 20.11 17.29
N PRO A 129 -3.19 19.19 16.36
CA PRO A 129 -2.44 17.95 16.16
C PRO A 129 -0.97 18.21 15.83
N ALA A 130 -0.06 17.43 16.42
CA ALA A 130 1.36 17.49 16.06
C ALA A 130 1.57 17.24 14.56
N THR A 131 2.40 18.06 13.92
CA THR A 131 2.83 17.83 12.53
C THR A 131 3.86 16.70 12.50
N ARG A 132 3.67 15.74 11.60
CA ARG A 132 4.49 14.52 11.50
C ARG A 132 5.14 14.35 10.13
N ASP A 133 5.15 15.41 9.33
CA ASP A 133 5.61 15.34 7.93
C ASP A 133 7.10 14.97 7.86
N ASP A 134 7.90 15.48 8.80
CA ASP A 134 9.35 15.25 8.88
C ASP A 134 9.73 13.91 9.53
N ASP A 135 8.80 13.23 10.22
CA ASP A 135 9.11 12.02 10.97
C ASP A 135 9.07 10.76 10.11
N ASP A 136 10.12 9.95 10.15
CA ASP A 136 10.18 8.70 9.38
C ASP A 136 9.04 7.73 9.73
N ILE A 137 8.63 7.67 10.99
CA ILE A 137 7.56 6.80 11.48
C ILE A 137 6.60 7.62 12.33
N TRP A 138 5.31 7.40 12.13
CA TRP A 138 4.27 8.04 12.92
C TRP A 138 3.91 7.13 14.10
N ASN A 139 4.14 7.63 15.31
CA ASN A 139 3.84 6.92 16.57
C ASN A 139 2.35 7.04 16.95
N ILE A 140 1.45 6.90 15.98
CA ILE A 140 0.00 6.99 16.18
C ILE A 140 -0.52 5.58 16.46
N ASN A 141 -0.99 5.35 17.69
CA ASN A 141 -1.38 4.03 18.17
C ASN A 141 -2.58 4.11 19.11
N PHE A 142 -3.32 3.01 19.24
CA PHE A 142 -4.18 2.86 20.41
C PHE A 142 -3.34 2.86 21.68
N LYS A 143 -3.96 3.27 22.79
CA LYS A 143 -3.33 3.26 24.10
C LYS A 143 -2.62 1.92 24.37
N ARG A 144 -1.41 2.00 24.91
CA ARG A 144 -0.61 0.85 25.33
C ARG A 144 -0.93 0.53 26.80
N GLY A 145 -1.07 -0.76 27.12
CA GLY A 145 -1.45 -1.22 28.46
C GLY A 145 -2.96 -1.44 28.67
N PRO A 146 -3.39 -1.85 29.89
CA PRO A 146 -4.80 -1.94 30.29
C PRO A 146 -5.50 -0.57 30.38
N ASP A 147 -6.84 -0.55 30.32
CA ASP A 147 -7.60 0.60 30.85
C ASP A 147 -7.48 0.69 32.38
N SER A 148 -8.12 1.70 32.97
CA SER A 148 -8.21 1.90 34.42
C SER A 148 -8.91 0.74 35.17
N ALA A 149 -9.74 -0.03 34.47
CA ALA A 149 -10.54 -1.15 34.99
C ALA A 149 -9.85 -2.51 34.85
N GLY A 150 -8.67 -2.55 34.22
CA GLY A 150 -8.03 -3.80 33.78
C GLY A 150 -8.81 -4.54 32.69
N HIS A 151 -9.87 -3.94 32.14
CA HIS A 151 -10.54 -4.39 30.93
C HIS A 151 -9.81 -3.85 29.71
N ASP A 152 -10.02 -4.49 28.57
CA ASP A 152 -9.71 -3.92 27.26
C ASP A 152 -10.42 -4.83 26.25
N PRO A 153 -11.61 -4.45 25.74
CA PRO A 153 -12.28 -5.26 24.72
C PRO A 153 -11.49 -5.34 23.41
N ARG A 154 -10.44 -4.52 23.24
CA ARG A 154 -9.52 -4.50 22.10
C ARG A 154 -8.15 -5.17 22.42
N ARG A 155 -7.95 -5.77 23.61
CA ARG A 155 -6.63 -5.98 24.27
C ARG A 155 -5.57 -6.77 23.53
N ASP A 156 -5.94 -7.60 22.58
CA ASP A 156 -4.98 -8.29 21.74
C ASP A 156 -5.20 -8.10 20.25
N TYR A 157 -6.42 -7.75 19.84
CA TYR A 157 -6.81 -7.85 18.44
C TYR A 157 -6.25 -6.72 17.58
N TYR A 158 -6.39 -5.48 18.04
CA TYR A 158 -5.89 -4.31 17.28
C TYR A 158 -4.51 -3.87 17.72
N LYS A 159 -3.97 -4.34 18.85
CA LYS A 159 -2.55 -4.11 19.17
C LYS A 159 -1.62 -4.93 18.26
N LYS A 160 -2.15 -5.96 17.60
CA LYS A 160 -1.47 -6.81 16.63
C LYS A 160 -1.99 -6.48 15.23
N ASN A 161 -1.26 -6.90 14.20
CA ASN A 161 -1.80 -6.97 12.84
C ASN A 161 -2.53 -8.31 12.68
N PRO A 162 -3.86 -8.38 12.86
CA PRO A 162 -4.62 -9.62 12.83
C PRO A 162 -4.53 -10.28 11.44
N ASP A 163 -4.52 -11.61 11.43
CA ASP A 163 -4.49 -12.44 10.22
C ASP A 163 -5.88 -12.91 9.79
N SER A 164 -6.91 -12.64 10.58
CA SER A 164 -8.32 -12.86 10.26
C SER A 164 -9.14 -11.61 10.55
N GLN A 165 -10.30 -11.49 9.91
CA GLN A 165 -11.27 -10.48 10.29
C GLN A 165 -11.65 -10.66 11.76
N VAL A 166 -11.84 -9.53 12.46
CA VAL A 166 -12.19 -9.48 13.87
C VAL A 166 -13.33 -8.49 14.00
N ASP A 167 -14.52 -9.00 14.31
CA ASP A 167 -15.71 -8.19 14.54
C ASP A 167 -16.04 -8.20 16.03
N ILE A 168 -16.26 -7.01 16.57
CA ILE A 168 -16.53 -6.82 18.00
C ILE A 168 -18.05 -6.79 18.19
N ALA A 169 -18.58 -7.85 18.80
CA ALA A 169 -20.03 -7.99 19.03
C ALA A 169 -20.62 -6.88 19.92
N LEU A 170 -19.85 -6.41 20.91
CA LEU A 170 -20.24 -5.31 21.80
C LEU A 170 -19.01 -4.50 22.20
N TYR A 171 -19.03 -3.21 21.86
CA TYR A 171 -18.00 -2.26 22.25
C TYR A 171 -18.54 -1.24 23.26
N THR A 172 -17.86 -1.09 24.39
CA THR A 172 -18.20 -0.08 25.40
C THR A 172 -17.40 1.19 25.12
N LEU A 173 -18.04 2.21 24.56
CA LEU A 173 -17.42 3.50 24.18
C LEU A 173 -17.09 4.36 25.39
N ILE A 174 -17.98 4.38 26.38
CA ILE A 174 -17.77 5.02 27.68
C ILE A 174 -17.99 3.96 28.75
N THR A 175 -16.94 3.62 29.47
CA THR A 175 -16.97 2.56 30.49
C THR A 175 -17.85 2.96 31.68
N SER A 176 -18.32 1.97 32.45
CA SER A 176 -19.05 2.22 33.70
C SER A 176 -18.23 3.05 34.69
N GLU A 177 -16.92 2.81 34.77
CA GLU A 177 -16.00 3.59 35.59
C GLU A 177 -15.94 5.05 35.15
N GLN A 178 -15.78 5.30 33.85
CA GLN A 178 -15.78 6.66 33.31
C GLN A 178 -17.13 7.34 33.51
N GLY A 179 -18.24 6.65 33.26
CA GLY A 179 -19.59 7.19 33.46
C GLY A 179 -19.89 7.54 34.93
N ALA A 180 -19.27 6.84 35.88
CA ALA A 180 -19.39 7.13 37.31
C ALA A 180 -18.42 8.24 37.78
N ALA A 181 -17.19 8.22 37.28
CA ALA A 181 -16.12 9.12 37.70
C ALA A 181 -16.20 10.50 37.03
N LEU A 182 -16.74 10.60 35.82
CA LEU A 182 -16.81 11.85 35.08
C LEU A 182 -18.17 12.51 35.26
N ASP A 183 -18.18 13.84 35.36
CA ASP A 183 -19.42 14.61 35.30
C ASP A 183 -19.94 14.70 33.86
N LEU A 184 -20.37 13.55 33.34
CA LEU A 184 -20.84 13.34 31.99
C LEU A 184 -22.34 13.04 32.01
N GLY A 185 -23.14 14.01 31.57
CA GLY A 185 -24.58 13.84 31.41
C GLY A 185 -24.94 12.98 30.19
N TRP A 186 -26.15 12.44 30.20
CA TRP A 186 -26.67 11.59 29.13
C TRP A 186 -26.63 12.24 27.74
N ASP A 187 -26.99 13.52 27.63
CA ASP A 187 -27.00 14.24 26.35
C ASP A 187 -25.59 14.36 25.75
N THR A 188 -24.59 14.65 26.60
CA THR A 188 -23.19 14.74 26.17
C THR A 188 -22.65 13.37 25.76
N ALA A 189 -22.94 12.32 26.53
CA ALA A 189 -22.55 10.95 26.18
C ALA A 189 -23.19 10.49 24.86
N SER A 190 -24.47 10.82 24.66
CA SER A 190 -25.19 10.56 23.41
C SER A 190 -24.57 11.30 22.23
N GLY A 191 -24.17 12.56 22.41
CA GLY A 191 -23.48 13.34 21.39
C GLY A 191 -22.10 12.79 21.02
N ILE A 192 -21.33 12.30 22.00
CA ILE A 192 -20.06 11.60 21.79
C ILE A 192 -20.25 10.33 20.97
N TYR A 193 -21.25 9.52 21.33
CA TYR A 193 -21.61 8.33 20.58
C TYR A 193 -21.99 8.63 19.12
N GLN A 194 -22.86 9.62 18.89
CA GLN A 194 -23.27 10.00 17.53
C GLN A 194 -22.08 10.48 16.70
N PHE A 195 -21.20 11.30 17.28
CA PHE A 195 -19.99 11.74 16.60
C PHE A 195 -19.07 10.57 16.26
N TYR A 196 -18.84 9.66 17.22
CA TYR A 196 -18.03 8.46 17.01
C TYR A 196 -18.56 7.60 15.85
N ALA A 197 -19.86 7.31 15.86
CA ALA A 197 -20.51 6.54 14.81
C ALA A 197 -20.43 7.24 13.43
N ASN A 198 -20.60 8.57 13.39
CA ASN A 198 -20.48 9.33 12.15
C ASN A 198 -19.05 9.32 11.58
N VAL A 199 -18.04 9.51 12.42
CA VAL A 199 -16.63 9.51 12.00
C VAL A 199 -16.25 8.14 11.45
N TYR A 200 -16.49 7.08 12.20
CA TYR A 200 -16.13 5.73 11.77
C TYR A 200 -16.99 5.21 10.62
N GLY A 201 -18.25 5.65 10.51
CA GLY A 201 -19.09 5.40 9.34
C GLY A 201 -18.53 6.06 8.08
N LEU A 202 -18.08 7.32 8.18
CA LEU A 202 -17.43 8.02 7.08
C LEU A 202 -16.10 7.36 6.69
N LEU A 203 -15.25 7.03 7.67
CA LEU A 203 -13.97 6.36 7.43
C LEU A 203 -14.16 5.00 6.75
N GLY A 204 -15.17 4.22 7.18
CA GLY A 204 -15.54 2.97 6.51
C GLY A 204 -15.97 3.19 5.06
N ALA A 205 -16.83 4.18 4.80
CA ALA A 205 -17.26 4.51 3.44
C ALA A 205 -16.10 4.97 2.55
N VAL A 206 -15.14 5.71 3.11
CA VAL A 206 -13.91 6.11 2.42
C VAL A 206 -13.09 4.86 2.07
N GLU A 207 -12.81 3.98 3.03
CA GLU A 207 -12.00 2.77 2.80
C GLU A 207 -12.64 1.83 1.76
N GLU A 208 -13.96 1.62 1.85
CA GLU A 208 -14.74 0.85 0.87
C GLU A 208 -14.59 1.43 -0.54
N SER A 209 -14.67 2.76 -0.66
CA SER A 209 -14.49 3.45 -1.94
C SER A 209 -13.07 3.30 -2.47
N GLN A 210 -12.06 3.38 -1.60
CA GLN A 210 -10.65 3.20 -1.97
C GLN A 210 -10.39 1.77 -2.46
N TYR A 211 -10.85 0.78 -1.72
CA TYR A 211 -10.73 -0.62 -2.11
C TYR A 211 -11.46 -0.90 -3.42
N THR A 212 -12.69 -0.39 -3.60
CA THR A 212 -13.46 -0.57 -4.85
C THR A 212 -12.71 0.00 -6.07
N VAL A 213 -12.09 1.16 -5.93
CA VAL A 213 -11.24 1.73 -7.00
C VAL A 213 -10.05 0.83 -7.26
N PHE A 214 -9.31 0.45 -6.22
CA PHE A 214 -8.15 -0.44 -6.34
C PHE A 214 -8.51 -1.78 -7.01
N GLU A 215 -9.61 -2.40 -6.61
CA GLU A 215 -10.09 -3.64 -7.19
C GLU A 215 -10.35 -3.49 -8.69
N ARG A 216 -11.06 -2.44 -9.11
CA ARG A 216 -11.30 -2.17 -10.54
C ARG A 216 -10.01 -1.99 -11.33
N LEU A 217 -9.01 -1.31 -10.76
CA LEU A 217 -7.71 -1.11 -11.39
C LEU A 217 -6.92 -2.43 -11.52
N THR A 218 -7.08 -3.34 -10.57
CA THR A 218 -6.30 -4.59 -10.45
C THR A 218 -7.03 -5.86 -10.87
N VAL A 219 -8.31 -5.81 -11.28
CA VAL A 219 -9.05 -6.99 -11.78
C VAL A 219 -8.37 -7.61 -13.00
N SER A 220 -7.97 -6.78 -13.96
CA SER A 220 -7.32 -7.23 -15.19
C SER A 220 -5.91 -6.65 -15.38
N PHE A 221 -5.45 -5.82 -14.43
CA PHE A 221 -4.21 -5.04 -14.53
C PHE A 221 -4.16 -4.25 -15.85
N SER A 222 -5.28 -3.61 -16.19
CA SER A 222 -5.44 -2.95 -17.50
C SER A 222 -4.46 -1.80 -17.70
N PHE A 223 -4.07 -1.10 -16.63
CA PHE A 223 -3.08 -0.03 -16.68
C PHE A 223 -1.68 -0.55 -17.00
N PHE A 224 -1.28 -1.67 -16.38
CA PHE A 224 -0.05 -2.36 -16.75
C PHE A 224 -0.03 -2.70 -18.24
N ARG A 225 -1.08 -3.37 -18.75
CA ARG A 225 -1.16 -3.77 -20.16
C ARG A 225 -1.14 -2.58 -21.11
N LYS A 226 -1.89 -1.52 -20.80
CA LYS A 226 -1.93 -0.29 -21.61
C LYS A 226 -0.58 0.42 -21.62
N SER A 227 0.07 0.57 -20.46
CA SER A 227 1.40 1.18 -20.35
C SER A 227 2.43 0.38 -21.13
N TYR A 228 2.42 -0.94 -21.00
CA TYR A 228 3.32 -1.80 -21.74
C TYR A 228 3.05 -1.72 -23.26
N TYR A 229 1.78 -1.80 -23.69
CA TYR A 229 1.37 -1.68 -25.09
C TYR A 229 1.86 -0.37 -25.75
N LEU A 230 1.64 0.76 -25.08
CA LEU A 230 2.02 2.09 -25.60
C LEU A 230 3.54 2.22 -25.79
N ASN A 231 4.33 1.63 -24.90
CA ASN A 231 5.78 1.75 -24.92
C ASN A 231 6.46 0.68 -25.79
N ALA A 232 6.00 -0.57 -25.73
CA ALA A 232 6.57 -1.68 -26.48
C ALA A 232 6.16 -1.69 -27.95
N SER A 233 4.88 -1.37 -28.25
CA SER A 233 4.24 -1.39 -29.58
C SER A 233 4.78 -2.45 -30.56
N THR A 234 4.93 -3.68 -30.08
CA THR A 234 5.35 -4.82 -30.90
C THR A 234 4.20 -5.28 -31.79
N GLN A 235 4.53 -5.92 -32.92
CA GLN A 235 3.50 -6.51 -33.79
C GLN A 235 2.65 -7.55 -33.06
N GLU A 236 3.24 -8.30 -32.12
CA GLU A 236 2.55 -9.27 -31.27
C GLU A 236 1.46 -8.59 -30.42
N CYS A 237 1.80 -7.45 -29.82
CA CYS A 237 0.86 -6.64 -29.05
C CYS A 237 -0.21 -5.98 -29.93
N THR A 238 0.12 -5.52 -31.14
CA THR A 238 -0.87 -4.94 -32.07
C THR A 238 -1.86 -5.99 -32.56
N ASN A 239 -1.39 -7.21 -32.83
CA ASN A 239 -2.24 -8.31 -33.30
C ASN A 239 -3.10 -8.91 -32.18
N ASN A 240 -2.63 -8.87 -30.93
CA ASN A 240 -3.36 -9.31 -29.74
C ASN A 240 -3.19 -8.33 -28.56
N PRO A 241 -3.94 -7.21 -28.55
CA PRO A 241 -3.83 -6.22 -27.48
C PRO A 241 -4.19 -6.77 -26.10
N ALA A 242 -5.11 -7.73 -26.03
CA ALA A 242 -5.58 -8.31 -24.77
C ALA A 242 -4.52 -9.16 -24.07
N GLY A 243 -3.64 -9.83 -24.84
CA GLY A 243 -2.53 -10.63 -24.33
C GLY A 243 -1.23 -9.84 -24.12
N CYS A 244 -1.18 -8.57 -24.53
CA CYS A 244 0.01 -7.74 -24.42
C CYS A 244 0.39 -7.52 -22.95
N GLY A 245 1.64 -7.82 -22.58
CA GLY A 245 2.12 -7.70 -21.20
C GLY A 245 1.65 -8.81 -20.25
N GLN A 246 0.94 -9.83 -20.75
CA GLN A 246 0.37 -10.88 -19.89
C GLN A 246 1.44 -11.68 -19.15
N GLN A 247 2.60 -11.92 -19.77
CA GLN A 247 3.69 -12.66 -19.15
C GLN A 247 4.25 -11.92 -17.93
N GLY A 248 4.40 -10.59 -18.00
CA GLY A 248 4.81 -9.78 -16.85
C GLY A 248 3.82 -9.81 -15.69
N LEU A 249 2.54 -10.01 -15.97
CA LEU A 249 1.51 -10.11 -14.93
C LEU A 249 1.44 -11.50 -14.29
N SER A 250 1.84 -12.55 -15.01
CA SER A 250 1.73 -13.95 -14.61
C SER A 250 3.04 -14.52 -14.08
N GLY A 251 3.00 -15.26 -12.98
CA GLY A 251 4.18 -15.88 -12.39
C GLY A 251 3.94 -16.25 -10.94
N SER A 252 4.91 -16.92 -10.31
CA SER A 252 4.83 -17.26 -8.89
C SER A 252 5.04 -16.06 -7.96
N ASN A 253 5.83 -15.07 -8.40
CA ASN A 253 6.11 -13.81 -7.69
C ASN A 253 5.64 -12.58 -8.47
N SER A 254 4.42 -12.62 -9.02
CA SER A 254 3.87 -11.57 -9.88
C SER A 254 2.62 -10.89 -9.29
N PHE A 255 2.12 -9.85 -9.97
CA PHE A 255 0.91 -9.13 -9.57
C PHE A 255 -0.33 -10.00 -9.39
N PHE A 256 -0.57 -11.00 -10.26
CA PHE A 256 -1.72 -11.91 -10.08
C PHE A 256 -1.57 -12.77 -8.83
N ALA A 257 -0.37 -13.26 -8.52
CA ALA A 257 -0.12 -14.12 -7.36
C ALA A 257 -0.15 -13.36 -6.03
N LYS A 258 0.27 -12.08 -6.04
CA LYS A 258 0.38 -11.23 -4.84
C LYS A 258 -0.70 -10.15 -4.80
N LYS A 259 -1.81 -10.36 -5.49
CA LYS A 259 -2.93 -9.43 -5.53
C LYS A 259 -3.53 -9.25 -4.14
N ILE A 260 -3.77 -7.99 -3.75
CA ILE A 260 -4.54 -7.66 -2.57
C ILE A 260 -6.03 -7.93 -2.87
N LEU A 261 -6.66 -8.78 -2.06
CA LEU A 261 -8.01 -9.28 -2.20
C LEU A 261 -8.72 -9.14 -0.84
N ARG A 262 -9.90 -8.53 -0.90
CA ARG A 262 -10.84 -8.42 0.22
C ARG A 262 -11.13 -9.80 0.82
N ASP A 263 -11.28 -9.83 2.13
CA ASP A 263 -11.64 -10.99 2.95
C ASP A 263 -10.62 -12.16 2.86
N ASN A 264 -9.50 -11.95 2.17
CA ASN A 264 -8.40 -12.90 2.08
C ASN A 264 -7.14 -12.32 2.73
N ASN A 265 -6.57 -11.28 2.14
CA ASN A 265 -5.36 -10.65 2.63
C ASN A 265 -5.51 -9.16 2.92
N PHE A 266 -6.67 -8.58 2.60
CA PHE A 266 -7.13 -7.28 3.05
C PHE A 266 -8.41 -7.46 3.87
N LEU A 267 -8.37 -7.05 5.13
CA LEU A 267 -9.41 -7.35 6.11
C LEU A 267 -9.92 -6.05 6.70
N MET A 268 -11.24 -5.84 6.69
CA MET A 268 -11.87 -4.73 7.39
C MET A 268 -12.48 -5.26 8.69
N HIS A 269 -12.38 -4.47 9.75
CA HIS A 269 -12.80 -4.87 11.10
C HIS A 269 -13.95 -3.99 11.57
N TYR A 270 -14.96 -4.58 12.20
CA TYR A 270 -16.20 -3.88 12.53
C TYR A 270 -16.62 -4.01 14.00
N ILE A 271 -17.53 -3.15 14.44
CA ILE A 271 -18.25 -3.22 15.71
C ILE A 271 -19.74 -3.41 15.40
N GLU A 272 -20.35 -4.45 15.96
CA GLU A 272 -21.77 -4.73 15.75
C GLU A 272 -22.66 -3.88 16.67
N LYS A 273 -22.27 -3.71 17.94
CA LYS A 273 -23.05 -2.96 18.92
C LYS A 273 -22.19 -2.05 19.77
N ILE A 274 -22.75 -0.91 20.16
CA ILE A 274 -22.09 0.07 21.03
C ILE A 274 -22.91 0.25 22.31
N GLU A 275 -22.22 0.19 23.45
CA GLU A 275 -22.75 0.59 24.76
C GLU A 275 -22.01 1.83 25.27
N PHE A 276 -22.73 2.73 25.95
CA PHE A 276 -22.11 3.79 26.75
C PHE A 276 -22.81 3.94 28.09
N HIS A 277 -22.02 4.34 29.11
CA HIS A 277 -22.49 4.62 30.47
C HIS A 277 -22.40 6.13 30.73
N SER A 278 -23.39 6.69 31.43
CA SER A 278 -23.39 8.12 31.80
C SER A 278 -24.34 8.40 32.97
N LYS A 279 -24.22 9.58 33.57
CA LYS A 279 -25.14 10.00 34.64
C LYS A 279 -26.46 10.47 34.05
N VAL A 280 -27.56 9.93 34.59
CA VAL A 280 -28.92 10.34 34.25
C VAL A 280 -29.53 11.07 35.43
N TYR A 281 -30.00 12.30 35.21
CA TYR A 281 -30.63 13.11 36.24
C TYR A 281 -32.03 12.60 36.57
N THR A 282 -32.30 12.39 37.86
CA THR A 282 -33.61 11.94 38.37
C THR A 282 -34.26 12.91 39.33
N GLY A 283 -33.57 14.00 39.69
CA GLY A 283 -34.13 15.08 40.52
C GLY A 283 -34.39 14.73 42.00
N GLY A 284 -33.88 13.60 42.50
CA GLY A 284 -34.10 13.13 43.89
C GLY A 284 -32.92 13.34 44.85
N PHE A 285 -33.19 13.41 46.15
CA PHE A 285 -32.19 13.35 47.23
C PHE A 285 -32.13 11.91 47.80
N PRO A 286 -30.99 11.34 48.23
CA PRO A 286 -29.66 11.95 48.43
C PRO A 286 -28.72 11.94 47.22
N SER A 287 -29.07 11.24 46.13
CA SER A 287 -28.30 11.25 44.87
C SER A 287 -29.20 11.74 43.73
N PRO A 288 -28.96 12.93 43.17
CA PRO A 288 -29.75 13.49 42.06
C PRO A 288 -29.54 12.77 40.73
N TYR A 289 -28.66 11.77 40.69
CA TYR A 289 -28.31 11.01 39.51
C TYR A 289 -28.22 9.52 39.81
N TYR A 290 -28.46 8.70 38.78
CA TYR A 290 -28.01 7.30 38.74
C TYR A 290 -27.12 7.07 37.52
N LEU A 291 -26.33 6.00 37.55
CA LEU A 291 -25.54 5.56 36.40
C LEU A 291 -26.45 4.82 35.42
N GLY A 292 -26.79 5.47 34.31
CA GLY A 292 -27.51 4.87 33.20
C GLY A 292 -26.56 4.22 32.20
N ARG A 293 -27.11 3.28 31.43
CA ARG A 293 -26.45 2.67 30.28
C ARG A 293 -27.41 2.63 29.10
N SER A 294 -26.90 2.68 27.87
CA SER A 294 -27.70 2.42 26.67
C SER A 294 -28.21 0.98 26.68
N ASN A 295 -29.51 0.79 26.91
CA ASN A 295 -30.15 -0.52 26.94
C ASN A 295 -31.49 -0.47 26.16
N PRO A 296 -31.63 -1.20 25.03
CA PRO A 296 -30.61 -2.09 24.44
C PRO A 296 -29.37 -1.32 23.96
N PRO A 297 -28.21 -1.99 23.84
CA PRO A 297 -27.04 -1.42 23.16
C PRO A 297 -27.42 -0.94 21.76
N MET A 298 -26.74 0.11 21.30
CA MET A 298 -26.97 0.69 19.99
C MET A 298 -26.47 -0.27 18.91
N ASP A 299 -27.38 -0.72 18.06
CA ASP A 299 -27.08 -1.70 17.01
C ASP A 299 -26.57 -1.01 15.74
N MET A 300 -25.30 -1.24 15.41
CA MET A 300 -24.63 -0.67 14.25
C MET A 300 -24.96 -1.45 12.96
N THR A 301 -25.48 -2.67 13.10
CA THR A 301 -25.85 -3.52 11.96
C THR A 301 -27.09 -3.03 11.21
N VAL A 302 -27.90 -2.20 11.88
CA VAL A 302 -29.10 -1.57 11.31
C VAL A 302 -28.76 -0.62 10.16
N THR A 303 -27.65 0.10 10.27
CA THR A 303 -27.20 1.07 9.24
C THR A 303 -26.18 0.48 8.28
N ALA A 304 -25.34 -0.45 8.74
CA ALA A 304 -24.35 -1.14 7.91
C ALA A 304 -24.34 -2.64 8.27
N PRO A 305 -24.66 -3.57 7.35
CA PRO A 305 -24.83 -4.99 7.68
C PRO A 305 -23.65 -5.64 8.41
N ASN A 306 -22.43 -5.19 8.14
CA ASN A 306 -21.21 -5.72 8.77
C ASN A 306 -20.89 -5.04 10.12
N GLY A 307 -21.64 -4.00 10.51
CA GLY A 307 -21.37 -3.15 11.66
C GLY A 307 -20.60 -1.87 11.31
N LEU A 308 -20.18 -1.15 12.35
CA LEU A 308 -19.42 0.09 12.25
C LEU A 308 -17.93 -0.21 12.05
N PHE A 309 -17.36 0.25 10.93
CA PHE A 309 -15.94 0.10 10.62
C PHE A 309 -15.03 0.62 11.74
N GLN A 310 -13.88 -0.02 11.95
CA GLN A 310 -12.87 0.41 12.92
C GLN A 310 -11.51 0.64 12.28
N ILE A 311 -10.96 -0.40 11.66
CA ILE A 311 -9.66 -0.37 10.98
C ILE A 311 -9.68 -1.35 9.81
N ALA A 312 -8.72 -1.20 8.91
CA ALA A 312 -8.42 -2.18 7.87
C ALA A 312 -6.97 -2.66 7.99
N THR A 313 -6.73 -3.94 7.74
CA THR A 313 -5.42 -4.58 7.90
C THR A 313 -5.04 -5.34 6.65
N VAL A 314 -3.73 -5.54 6.47
CA VAL A 314 -3.18 -6.34 5.38
C VAL A 314 -2.29 -7.42 5.96
N LYS A 315 -2.47 -8.67 5.49
CA LYS A 315 -1.69 -9.81 5.97
C LYS A 315 -0.19 -9.57 5.80
N LYS A 316 0.57 -9.92 6.85
CA LYS A 316 2.03 -9.69 6.94
C LYS A 316 2.80 -10.30 5.78
N ASP A 317 2.44 -11.50 5.34
CA ASP A 317 3.15 -12.20 4.25
C ASP A 317 3.05 -11.44 2.93
N ILE A 318 1.88 -10.87 2.63
CA ILE A 318 1.69 -10.08 1.41
C ILE A 318 2.47 -8.77 1.50
N LEU A 319 2.45 -8.09 2.64
CA LEU A 319 3.24 -6.87 2.84
C LEU A 319 4.75 -7.14 2.70
N LYS A 320 5.21 -8.27 3.26
CA LYS A 320 6.60 -8.72 3.15
C LYS A 320 6.98 -8.98 1.70
N ASP A 321 6.16 -9.71 0.95
CA ASP A 321 6.40 -10.03 -0.46
C ASP A 321 6.44 -8.74 -1.31
N LEU A 322 5.47 -7.84 -1.09
CA LEU A 322 5.41 -6.54 -1.76
C LEU A 322 6.60 -5.63 -1.43
N GLY A 323 7.14 -5.71 -0.20
CA GLY A 323 8.33 -4.96 0.24
C GLY A 323 9.63 -5.52 -0.31
N ASN A 324 9.75 -6.86 -0.34
CA ASN A 324 10.89 -7.55 -0.94
C ASN A 324 10.94 -7.38 -2.46
N GLY A 325 9.78 -7.18 -3.09
CA GLY A 325 9.60 -6.90 -4.50
C GLY A 325 9.09 -8.09 -5.31
N LEU A 326 8.34 -7.75 -6.35
CA LEU A 326 7.78 -8.67 -7.34
C LEU A 326 8.72 -8.75 -8.54
N ASP A 327 8.96 -9.96 -9.03
CA ASP A 327 9.79 -10.21 -10.20
C ASP A 327 8.91 -10.29 -11.45
N ILE A 328 9.07 -9.30 -12.32
CA ILE A 328 8.25 -9.12 -13.50
C ILE A 328 9.07 -9.50 -14.73
N TYR A 329 8.74 -10.64 -15.34
CA TYR A 329 9.40 -11.12 -16.56
C TYR A 329 8.50 -10.97 -17.76
N GLN A 330 8.98 -10.31 -18.80
CA GLN A 330 8.22 -10.15 -20.04
C GLN A 330 9.04 -10.62 -21.24
N GLY A 331 8.54 -11.64 -21.91
CA GLY A 331 9.13 -12.17 -23.13
C GLY A 331 8.79 -11.29 -24.33
N TRP A 332 9.69 -11.25 -25.29
CA TRP A 332 9.50 -10.57 -26.56
C TRP A 332 10.08 -11.41 -27.69
N THR A 333 9.60 -11.16 -28.91
CA THR A 333 10.02 -11.91 -30.10
C THR A 333 11.12 -11.13 -30.83
N ALA A 334 12.32 -11.69 -30.87
CA ALA A 334 13.46 -11.08 -31.55
C ALA A 334 13.26 -11.08 -33.08
N PRO A 335 13.56 -9.97 -33.78
CA PRO A 335 13.44 -9.89 -35.22
C PRO A 335 14.50 -10.76 -35.91
N ARG A 336 14.22 -11.18 -37.15
CA ARG A 336 15.22 -11.82 -38.01
C ARG A 336 16.40 -10.86 -38.27
N ASN A 337 17.61 -11.40 -38.24
CA ASN A 337 18.86 -10.70 -38.53
C ASN A 337 19.50 -11.24 -39.81
N TYR A 338 20.40 -10.45 -40.38
CA TYR A 338 21.17 -10.78 -41.57
C TYR A 338 21.95 -12.11 -41.48
N PHE A 339 22.42 -12.49 -40.29
CA PHE A 339 23.23 -13.70 -40.06
C PHE A 339 22.39 -14.96 -39.81
N ASN A 340 21.06 -14.86 -39.90
CA ASN A 340 20.12 -15.96 -39.65
C ASN A 340 20.31 -16.64 -38.28
N VAL A 341 20.78 -15.89 -37.27
CA VAL A 341 20.93 -16.38 -35.89
C VAL A 341 19.57 -16.39 -35.20
N ASP A 342 19.14 -17.52 -34.65
CA ASP A 342 17.87 -17.62 -33.93
C ASP A 342 18.01 -17.16 -32.47
N PHE A 343 17.94 -15.85 -32.26
CA PHE A 343 17.97 -15.26 -30.91
C PHE A 343 16.79 -15.69 -30.04
N ASN A 344 15.66 -16.09 -30.63
CA ASN A 344 14.52 -16.54 -29.83
C ASN A 344 14.80 -17.84 -29.10
N ARG A 345 15.68 -18.68 -29.66
CA ARG A 345 16.15 -19.92 -29.03
C ARG A 345 17.39 -19.71 -28.16
N ILE A 346 18.35 -18.91 -28.63
CA ILE A 346 19.67 -18.79 -27.98
C ILE A 346 19.61 -17.91 -26.73
N ALA A 347 18.78 -16.86 -26.73
CA ALA A 347 18.67 -15.91 -25.63
C ALA A 347 17.38 -16.10 -24.81
N ALA A 348 16.79 -17.28 -24.86
CA ALA A 348 15.55 -17.58 -24.14
C ALA A 348 15.75 -17.54 -22.62
N CYS A 349 14.92 -16.79 -21.92
CA CYS A 349 14.80 -16.86 -20.48
C CYS A 349 13.99 -18.09 -20.06
N ARG A 350 14.28 -18.62 -18.87
CA ARG A 350 13.58 -19.80 -18.33
C ARG A 350 12.09 -19.53 -18.10
N GLU A 351 11.77 -18.30 -17.71
CA GLU A 351 10.45 -17.86 -17.24
C GLU A 351 9.47 -17.69 -18.39
N THR A 352 9.96 -17.27 -19.57
CA THR A 352 9.12 -16.89 -20.71
C THR A 352 9.31 -17.79 -21.92
N GLY A 353 10.37 -18.61 -21.95
CA GLY A 353 10.77 -19.42 -23.10
C GLY A 353 11.19 -18.60 -24.33
N LYS A 354 11.40 -17.29 -24.15
CA LYS A 354 11.77 -16.31 -25.18
C LYS A 354 12.82 -15.35 -24.61
N PRO A 355 13.50 -14.55 -25.44
CA PRO A 355 14.23 -13.39 -24.97
C PRO A 355 13.33 -12.56 -24.06
N CYS A 356 13.81 -12.21 -22.88
CA CYS A 356 13.02 -11.49 -21.90
C CYS A 356 13.72 -10.24 -21.39
N VAL A 357 12.88 -9.36 -20.85
CA VAL A 357 13.27 -8.27 -19.97
C VAL A 357 12.74 -8.59 -18.57
N HIS A 358 13.44 -8.09 -17.56
CA HIS A 358 13.12 -8.31 -16.16
C HIS A 358 13.11 -6.96 -15.45
N ALA A 359 12.15 -6.77 -14.57
CA ALA A 359 12.11 -5.66 -13.65
C ALA A 359 11.70 -6.18 -12.29
N LYS A 360 12.37 -5.71 -11.23
CA LYS A 360 11.95 -5.97 -9.87
C LYS A 360 11.31 -4.71 -9.30
N ILE A 361 10.05 -4.82 -8.85
CA ILE A 361 9.26 -3.68 -8.39
C ILE A 361 8.74 -3.94 -6.98
N ALA A 362 8.87 -2.97 -6.08
CA ALA A 362 8.44 -3.10 -4.69
C ALA A 362 7.62 -1.88 -4.26
N THR A 363 6.75 -2.08 -3.25
CA THR A 363 6.19 -0.98 -2.46
C THR A 363 6.76 -1.08 -1.06
N GLN A 364 7.50 -0.05 -0.64
CA GLN A 364 8.31 -0.06 0.56
C GLN A 364 7.96 1.09 1.47
N CYS A 365 7.88 0.84 2.77
CA CYS A 365 7.75 1.86 3.79
C CYS A 365 8.95 1.83 4.76
N PRO A 366 9.10 2.84 5.65
CA PRO A 366 10.23 2.91 6.59
C PRO A 366 10.41 1.68 7.50
N LYS A 367 9.36 0.88 7.69
CA LYS A 367 9.39 -0.38 8.46
C LYS A 367 9.78 -1.62 7.64
N LEU A 368 10.46 -1.46 6.51
CA LEU A 368 10.87 -2.57 5.64
C LEU A 368 11.68 -3.66 6.38
N THR A 369 12.59 -3.25 7.26
CA THR A 369 13.51 -4.13 7.99
C THR A 369 12.99 -4.60 9.35
N ASP A 370 11.74 -4.28 9.70
CA ASP A 370 11.14 -4.73 10.95
C ASP A 370 11.06 -6.26 10.99
N SER A 371 11.74 -6.87 11.96
CA SER A 371 11.80 -8.33 12.14
C SER A 371 10.45 -8.97 12.48
N GLN A 372 9.52 -8.22 13.07
CA GLN A 372 8.22 -8.72 13.54
C GLN A 372 7.10 -8.46 12.53
N ASN A 373 7.14 -7.30 11.87
CA ASN A 373 6.13 -6.87 10.90
C ASN A 373 6.79 -6.20 9.68
N PRO A 374 7.53 -6.96 8.87
CA PRO A 374 8.30 -6.39 7.77
C PRO A 374 7.39 -5.68 6.77
N ASN A 375 7.78 -4.45 6.42
CA ASN A 375 7.09 -3.59 5.48
C ASN A 375 5.64 -3.27 5.85
N ASN A 376 5.32 -3.23 7.14
CA ASN A 376 3.98 -2.96 7.63
C ASN A 376 3.86 -1.57 8.26
N CYS A 377 3.38 -0.63 7.47
CA CYS A 377 3.03 0.73 7.89
C CYS A 377 1.53 1.00 7.75
N VAL A 378 0.70 -0.05 7.64
CA VAL A 378 -0.76 0.07 7.65
C VAL A 378 -1.29 -0.02 9.08
N TRP A 379 -0.76 -0.96 9.87
CA TRP A 379 -1.21 -1.25 11.24
C TRP A 379 -0.20 -2.15 11.96
N PRO A 380 0.15 -1.99 13.25
CA PRO A 380 -0.51 -1.21 14.30
C PRO A 380 -0.10 0.26 14.40
N ASP A 381 1.11 0.64 14.00
CA ASP A 381 1.50 2.07 13.91
C ASP A 381 1.45 2.52 12.43
N PRO A 382 0.29 3.01 11.95
CA PRO A 382 0.10 3.49 10.59
C PRO A 382 1.04 4.64 10.25
N THR A 383 1.74 4.53 9.12
CA THR A 383 2.64 5.57 8.59
C THR A 383 2.45 5.63 7.07
N PRO A 384 1.77 6.65 6.52
CA PRO A 384 1.43 6.75 5.10
C PRO A 384 2.63 7.20 4.24
N LYS A 385 3.74 6.46 4.33
CA LYS A 385 5.01 6.71 3.64
C LYS A 385 5.46 5.52 2.78
N TYR A 386 4.52 4.72 2.27
CA TYR A 386 4.83 3.75 1.23
C TYR A 386 5.29 4.47 -0.05
N GLN A 387 6.32 3.92 -0.66
CA GLN A 387 6.91 4.41 -1.90
C GLN A 387 7.12 3.25 -2.87
N THR A 388 6.79 3.49 -4.13
CA THR A 388 7.10 2.55 -5.20
C THR A 388 8.59 2.63 -5.53
N ARG A 389 9.30 1.50 -5.49
CA ARG A 389 10.73 1.38 -5.79
C ARG A 389 10.94 0.38 -6.92
N LEU A 390 11.51 0.86 -8.01
CA LEU A 390 11.91 0.05 -9.15
C LEU A 390 13.40 -0.27 -9.06
N TYR A 391 13.72 -1.54 -9.26
CA TYR A 391 15.07 -2.08 -9.37
C TYR A 391 15.19 -2.69 -10.78
N PRO A 392 15.62 -1.88 -11.77
CA PRO A 392 15.72 -2.29 -13.16
C PRO A 392 16.85 -3.30 -13.41
#